data_AF-A0A6J2R0T0-F1
#
_entry.id   AF-A0A6J2R0T0-F1
#
_cell.length_a   1.000
_cell.length_b   1.000
_cell.length_c   1.000
_cell.angle_alpha   90.00
_cell.angle_beta   90.00
_cell.angle_gamma   90.00
#
_symmetry.space_group_name_H-M   'P 1'
#
loop_
_entity.id
_entity.type
_entity.pdbx_description
1 polymer ?
#
loop_
_entity_poly.entity_id
_entity_poly.type
_entity_poly.pdbx_seq_one_letter_code
_entity_poly.pdbx_strand_id
1 'polypeptide(L)'
;MRLEREGERRRESKRARERKRGRGSEIQNSTGDSSITASIHTGRLYSLLNPRIITSKSDMDNAKAPSNTMVLAFKEDTALTEMMRLRVSSLQRSGQKRQEGERLLLPHEAVYRLDFPTQELNFSRWYFSLTAHGRATITGISQHWTPDLTNLMTRQLLEPIGTFWRNANDPEDSPLKWLEADMQEFGERIAELAKVRKVMYFLFAFKDGAVAANLNCSVEFTPDK
;
A
#
# COMPACT_ATOMS: atom_id res chain seq x y z
N MET A 1 -19.76 46.05 40.43
CA MET A 1 -19.86 46.72 39.11
C MET A 1 -18.82 46.32 38.06
N ARG A 2 -17.65 45.73 38.39
CA ARG A 2 -16.63 45.34 37.38
C ARG A 2 -16.82 43.91 36.81
N LEU A 3 -17.48 43.02 37.55
CA LEU A 3 -17.68 41.61 37.16
C LEU A 3 -18.88 41.39 36.22
N GLU A 4 -19.89 42.26 36.21
CA GLU A 4 -21.06 42.11 35.31
C GLU A 4 -20.72 42.50 33.86
N ARG A 5 -19.80 43.45 33.65
CA ARG A 5 -19.38 43.93 32.32
C ARG A 5 -18.52 42.93 31.53
N GLU A 6 -18.08 41.85 32.16
CA GLU A 6 -17.27 40.81 31.50
C GLU A 6 -18.12 39.63 31.02
N GLY A 7 -19.21 39.33 31.74
CA GLY A 7 -20.20 38.34 31.34
C GLY A 7 -20.98 38.73 30.07
N GLU A 8 -21.27 40.01 29.91
CA GLU A 8 -22.04 40.54 28.78
C GLU A 8 -21.24 40.51 27.46
N ARG A 9 -19.94 40.87 27.51
CA ARG A 9 -19.04 40.80 26.36
C ARG A 9 -18.83 39.38 25.83
N ARG A 10 -18.83 38.37 26.72
CA ARG A 10 -18.76 36.96 26.31
C ARG A 10 -20.03 36.46 25.64
N ARG A 11 -21.21 36.96 26.04
CA ARG A 11 -22.50 36.60 25.43
C ARG A 11 -22.68 37.23 24.05
N GLU A 12 -22.20 38.45 23.85
CA GLU A 12 -22.28 39.16 22.58
C GLU A 12 -21.35 38.57 21.51
N SER A 13 -20.13 38.15 21.91
CA SER A 13 -19.17 37.49 21.01
C SER A 13 -19.67 36.11 20.52
N LYS A 14 -20.45 35.39 21.34
CA LYS A 14 -21.05 34.11 20.96
C LYS A 14 -22.18 34.28 19.94
N ARG A 15 -23.04 35.31 20.13
CA ARG A 15 -24.14 35.65 19.19
C ARG A 15 -23.63 36.14 17.84
N ALA A 16 -22.49 36.84 17.80
CA ALA A 16 -21.87 37.30 16.55
C ALA A 16 -21.30 36.15 15.70
N ARG A 17 -20.81 35.06 16.33
CA ARG A 17 -20.29 33.89 15.60
C ARG A 17 -21.40 33.02 14.99
N GLU A 18 -22.58 33.00 15.61
CA GLU A 18 -23.72 32.22 15.12
C GLU A 18 -24.40 32.87 13.90
N ARG A 19 -24.40 34.21 13.82
CA ARG A 19 -24.89 34.94 12.63
C ARG A 19 -24.01 34.79 11.39
N LYS A 20 -22.72 34.46 11.54
CA LYS A 20 -21.81 34.21 10.40
C LYS A 20 -21.90 32.80 9.81
N ARG A 21 -22.60 31.86 10.46
CA ARG A 21 -22.78 30.48 9.96
C ARG A 21 -24.07 30.26 9.18
N GLY A 22 -24.97 31.25 9.11
CA GLY A 22 -26.30 31.12 8.49
C GLY A 22 -26.46 31.75 7.09
N ARG A 23 -25.37 32.13 6.40
CA ARG A 23 -25.46 32.69 5.03
C ARG A 23 -24.42 32.04 4.13
N GLY A 24 -24.84 31.06 3.35
CA GLY A 24 -24.02 30.52 2.27
C GLY A 24 -24.55 29.20 1.73
N SER A 25 -25.64 29.25 0.94
CA SER A 25 -25.77 28.56 -0.35
C SER A 25 -27.25 28.45 -0.75
N GLU A 26 -27.72 29.37 -1.59
CA GLU A 26 -28.96 29.22 -2.35
C GLU A 26 -28.65 29.41 -3.84
N ILE A 27 -28.71 28.28 -4.54
CA ILE A 27 -28.95 27.96 -5.96
C ILE A 27 -29.02 29.11 -6.97
N GLN A 28 -28.30 28.99 -8.10
CA GLN A 28 -28.83 29.36 -9.42
C GLN A 28 -28.38 28.37 -10.52
N ASN A 29 -29.38 27.73 -11.14
CA ASN A 29 -29.33 27.09 -12.45
C ASN A 29 -29.40 28.18 -13.53
N SER A 30 -28.65 28.04 -14.63
CA SER A 30 -29.00 28.69 -15.89
C SER A 30 -28.51 27.91 -17.11
N THR A 31 -29.49 27.55 -17.93
CA THR A 31 -29.46 27.05 -19.30
C THR A 31 -28.71 28.01 -20.24
N GLY A 32 -28.05 27.48 -21.28
CA GLY A 32 -27.41 28.30 -22.31
C GLY A 32 -26.87 27.47 -23.47
N ASP A 33 -27.76 27.19 -24.42
CA ASP A 33 -27.51 26.59 -25.73
C ASP A 33 -26.73 27.58 -26.63
N SER A 34 -25.76 27.09 -27.42
CA SER A 34 -25.25 27.78 -28.63
C SER A 34 -24.30 26.88 -29.43
N SER A 35 -24.81 26.43 -30.55
CA SER A 35 -24.12 25.83 -31.70
C SER A 35 -23.16 26.82 -32.38
N ILE A 36 -21.92 26.39 -32.67
CA ILE A 36 -21.13 26.92 -33.80
C ILE A 36 -20.43 25.75 -34.51
N THR A 37 -20.70 25.66 -35.82
CA THR A 37 -20.11 24.79 -36.83
C THR A 37 -18.72 25.27 -37.27
N ALA A 38 -17.75 24.36 -37.44
CA ALA A 38 -16.86 24.28 -38.61
C ALA A 38 -15.86 23.11 -38.50
N SER A 39 -15.90 22.22 -39.50
CA SER A 39 -14.90 21.20 -39.85
C SER A 39 -13.56 21.87 -40.27
N ILE A 40 -12.34 21.29 -40.25
CA ILE A 40 -11.81 20.06 -40.87
C ILE A 40 -10.36 19.84 -40.34
N HIS A 41 -10.07 18.60 -39.90
CA HIS A 41 -8.83 17.78 -40.07
C HIS A 41 -7.44 18.26 -39.58
N THR A 42 -6.87 17.52 -38.61
CA THR A 42 -5.71 16.60 -38.83
C THR A 42 -5.32 15.83 -37.55
N GLY A 43 -5.37 14.50 -37.66
CA GLY A 43 -4.58 13.45 -37.01
C GLY A 43 -4.06 13.56 -35.57
N ARG A 44 -4.68 12.79 -34.65
CA ARG A 44 -4.02 11.70 -33.90
C ARG A 44 -5.04 10.94 -33.06
N LEU A 45 -5.40 9.74 -33.52
CA LEU A 45 -6.19 8.76 -32.76
C LEU A 45 -5.33 8.17 -31.63
N TYR A 46 -5.65 8.48 -30.38
CA TYR A 46 -5.38 7.58 -29.27
C TYR A 46 -6.61 6.67 -29.14
N SER A 47 -6.50 5.44 -29.63
CA SER A 47 -7.52 4.41 -29.44
C SER A 47 -7.00 3.32 -28.51
N LEU A 48 -7.68 3.20 -27.37
CA LEU A 48 -8.11 1.96 -26.71
C LEU A 48 -7.03 0.90 -26.42
N LEU A 49 -6.44 0.99 -25.23
CA LEU A 49 -5.76 -0.13 -24.59
C LEU A 49 -6.81 -1.07 -23.98
N ASN A 50 -7.14 -2.14 -24.72
CA ASN A 50 -7.80 -3.33 -24.17
C ASN A 50 -6.81 -4.08 -23.25
N PRO A 51 -7.23 -4.53 -22.05
CA PRO A 51 -6.44 -5.50 -21.29
C PRO A 51 -6.43 -6.84 -22.04
N ARG A 52 -5.24 -7.27 -22.47
CA ARG A 52 -5.07 -8.57 -23.14
C ARG A 52 -5.27 -9.71 -22.13
N ILE A 53 -6.31 -10.49 -22.34
CA ILE A 53 -6.46 -11.84 -21.76
C ILE A 53 -5.57 -12.78 -22.57
N ILE A 54 -4.60 -13.43 -21.94
CA ILE A 54 -3.77 -14.46 -22.58
C ILE A 54 -4.09 -15.81 -21.91
N THR A 55 -4.73 -16.70 -22.67
CA THR A 55 -4.84 -18.12 -22.37
C THR A 55 -3.69 -18.85 -23.08
N SER A 56 -2.75 -19.45 -22.35
CA SER A 56 -1.62 -20.19 -22.95
C SER A 56 -1.92 -21.69 -23.00
N LYS A 57 -1.92 -22.26 -24.21
CA LYS A 57 -1.92 -23.71 -24.47
C LYS A 57 -0.61 -24.09 -25.17
N SER A 58 0.16 -24.93 -24.47
CA SER A 58 1.25 -25.85 -24.89
C SER A 58 2.09 -25.54 -26.13
N ASP A 59 3.40 -25.32 -25.90
CA ASP A 59 4.46 -25.84 -26.76
C ASP A 59 5.51 -26.53 -25.88
N MET A 60 5.70 -27.84 -26.10
CA MET A 60 6.77 -28.65 -25.52
C MET A 60 7.97 -28.66 -26.46
N ASP A 61 9.11 -28.24 -25.91
CA ASP A 61 10.48 -28.72 -26.13
C ASP A 61 11.48 -27.58 -26.27
N ASN A 62 11.95 -27.12 -25.12
CA ASN A 62 13.34 -26.71 -24.99
C ASN A 62 13.80 -27.11 -23.59
N ALA A 63 14.76 -28.04 -23.52
CA ALA A 63 15.40 -28.46 -22.29
C ALA A 63 16.15 -27.26 -21.68
N LYS A 64 15.44 -26.47 -20.87
CA LYS A 64 16.03 -25.45 -20.02
C LYS A 64 16.82 -26.21 -18.96
N ALA A 65 18.15 -26.11 -19.01
CA ALA A 65 19.02 -26.45 -17.87
C ALA A 65 18.35 -25.99 -16.57
N PRO A 66 18.44 -26.72 -15.44
CA PRO A 66 17.75 -26.34 -14.22
C PRO A 66 18.13 -24.90 -13.92
N SER A 67 17.22 -23.97 -14.22
CA SER A 67 17.37 -22.59 -13.82
C SER A 67 17.34 -22.71 -12.32
N ASN A 68 18.47 -22.41 -11.67
CA ASN A 68 18.61 -22.48 -10.22
C ASN A 68 17.78 -21.36 -9.60
N THR A 69 16.47 -21.36 -9.86
CA THR A 69 15.52 -20.36 -9.40
C THR A 69 15.13 -20.71 -7.98
N MET A 70 14.88 -19.66 -7.21
CA MET A 70 14.57 -19.75 -5.80
C MET A 70 13.32 -18.94 -5.53
N VAL A 71 12.28 -19.64 -5.07
CA VAL A 71 11.02 -19.01 -4.68
C VAL A 71 11.01 -18.82 -3.17
N LEU A 72 10.98 -17.56 -2.74
CA LEU A 72 10.95 -17.19 -1.33
C LEU A 72 9.55 -16.72 -0.96
N ALA A 73 8.89 -17.47 -0.08
CA ALA A 73 7.59 -17.11 0.47
C ALA A 73 7.76 -16.14 1.65
N PHE A 74 6.88 -15.15 1.71
CA PHE A 74 6.81 -14.25 2.86
C PHE A 74 6.25 -15.00 4.06
N LYS A 75 6.96 -14.94 5.18
CA LYS A 75 6.54 -15.57 6.44
C LYS A 75 6.06 -14.50 7.38
N GLU A 76 4.88 -14.66 7.95
CA GLU A 76 4.41 -13.77 9.01
C GLU A 76 5.33 -13.91 10.23
N ASP A 77 5.77 -12.77 10.77
CA ASP A 77 6.47 -12.71 12.04
C ASP A 77 5.45 -12.31 13.12
N THR A 78 4.77 -13.32 13.67
CA THR A 78 3.68 -13.13 14.63
C THR A 78 4.19 -12.51 15.92
N ALA A 79 5.37 -12.91 16.40
CA ALA A 79 5.98 -12.38 17.61
C ALA A 79 6.31 -10.88 17.46
N LEU A 80 6.93 -10.48 16.35
CA LEU A 80 7.22 -9.07 16.07
C LEU A 80 5.92 -8.26 15.85
N THR A 81 4.93 -8.84 15.17
CA THR A 81 3.61 -8.23 15.00
C THR A 81 2.96 -7.95 16.35
N GLU A 82 2.95 -8.93 17.26
CA GLU A 82 2.40 -8.80 18.61
C GLU A 82 3.16 -7.76 19.43
N MET A 83 4.50 -7.76 19.38
CA MET A 83 5.32 -6.77 20.07
C MET A 83 4.96 -5.34 19.62
N MET A 84 4.81 -5.12 18.31
CA MET A 84 4.42 -3.81 17.79
C MET A 84 2.98 -3.42 18.18
N ARG A 85 2.04 -4.38 18.29
CA ARG A 85 0.68 -4.12 18.81
C ARG A 85 0.67 -3.81 20.31
N LEU A 86 1.51 -4.48 21.08
CA LEU A 86 1.69 -4.21 22.51
C LEU A 86 2.26 -2.82 22.73
N ARG A 87 3.15 -2.34 21.86
CA ARG A 87 3.64 -0.95 21.88
C ARG A 87 2.50 0.06 21.73
N VAL A 88 1.59 -0.15 20.79
CA VAL A 88 0.39 0.70 20.62
C VAL A 88 -0.47 0.69 21.88
N SER A 89 -0.76 -0.50 22.40
CA SER A 89 -1.61 -0.68 23.59
C SER A 89 -0.98 -0.06 24.85
N SER A 90 0.34 -0.16 24.99
CA SER A 90 1.10 0.41 26.09
C SER A 90 1.01 1.94 26.10
N LEU A 91 1.22 2.59 24.94
CA LEU A 91 1.09 4.04 24.80
C LEU A 91 -0.33 4.52 25.14
N GLN A 92 -1.35 3.80 24.67
CA GLN A 92 -2.75 4.12 24.97
C GLN A 92 -3.05 4.00 26.47
N ARG A 93 -2.57 2.94 27.12
CA ARG A 93 -2.79 2.71 28.56
C ARG A 93 -2.06 3.72 29.43
N SER A 94 -0.82 4.08 29.08
CA SER A 94 -0.02 5.02 29.86
C SER A 94 -0.31 6.49 29.55
N GLY A 95 -1.10 6.78 28.51
CA GLY A 95 -1.35 8.14 28.03
C GLY A 95 -0.11 8.83 27.43
N GLN A 96 0.97 8.07 27.20
CA GLN A 96 2.20 8.59 26.62
C GLN A 96 2.04 8.81 25.10
N LYS A 97 2.72 9.83 24.59
CA LYS A 97 2.84 10.03 23.14
C LYS A 97 3.90 9.09 22.58
N ARG A 98 3.67 8.63 21.35
CA ARG A 98 4.72 7.98 20.54
C ARG A 98 5.90 8.92 20.32
N GLN A 99 7.07 8.36 20.04
CA GLN A 99 8.22 9.14 19.60
C GLN A 99 7.89 9.85 18.28
N GLU A 100 8.52 11.00 18.04
CA GLU A 100 8.36 11.72 16.79
C GLU A 100 8.83 10.87 15.62
N GLY A 101 7.98 10.75 14.59
CA GLY A 101 8.25 9.89 13.43
C GLY A 101 8.07 8.38 13.65
N GLU A 102 7.73 7.93 14.86
CA GLU A 102 7.49 6.51 15.17
C GLU A 102 6.29 5.97 14.38
N ARG A 103 6.49 4.83 13.72
CA ARG A 103 5.48 4.10 12.96
C ARG A 103 4.85 3.03 13.84
N LEU A 104 3.66 3.33 14.36
CA LEU A 104 2.83 2.37 15.09
C LEU A 104 2.10 1.45 14.10
N LEU A 105 2.05 0.16 14.38
CA LEU A 105 1.36 -0.82 13.53
C LEU A 105 -0.15 -0.59 13.55
N LEU A 106 -0.79 -0.61 12.37
CA LEU A 106 -2.24 -0.47 12.27
C LEU A 106 -2.95 -1.82 12.58
N PRO A 107 -4.24 -1.81 12.95
CA PRO A 107 -4.97 -3.04 13.26
C PRO A 107 -5.00 -4.06 12.10
N HIS A 108 -5.02 -3.55 10.87
CA HIS A 108 -5.09 -4.35 9.65
C HIS A 108 -3.72 -4.60 9.01
N GLU A 109 -2.64 -4.35 9.75
CA GLU A 109 -1.28 -4.60 9.32
C GLU A 109 -0.65 -5.74 10.11
N ALA A 110 0.21 -6.50 9.46
CA ALA A 110 1.07 -7.50 10.10
C ALA A 110 2.49 -7.41 9.53
N VAL A 111 3.46 -7.87 10.32
CA VAL A 111 4.86 -7.89 9.95
C VAL A 111 5.17 -9.23 9.28
N TYR A 112 5.81 -9.16 8.12
CA TYR A 112 6.31 -10.32 7.40
C TYR A 112 7.81 -10.23 7.24
N ARG A 113 8.45 -11.36 6.94
CA ARG A 113 9.86 -11.42 6.61
C ARG A 113 10.14 -12.32 5.42
N LEU A 114 11.22 -12.00 4.72
CA LEU A 114 11.91 -12.89 3.80
C LEU A 114 13.24 -13.30 4.40
N ASP A 115 13.52 -14.60 4.36
CA ASP A 115 14.81 -15.17 4.72
C ASP A 115 15.56 -15.49 3.42
N PHE A 116 16.68 -14.81 3.17
CA PHE A 116 17.52 -15.01 1.99
C PHE A 116 18.60 -16.06 2.29
N PRO A 117 18.55 -17.25 1.67
CA PRO A 117 19.57 -18.27 1.87
C PRO A 117 20.90 -17.90 1.18
N THR A 118 20.86 -17.06 0.14
CA THR A 118 22.01 -16.43 -0.52
C THR A 118 21.73 -14.94 -0.72
N GLN A 119 22.77 -14.10 -0.83
CA GLN A 119 22.62 -12.64 -0.86
C GLN A 119 22.83 -12.02 -2.25
N GLU A 120 23.51 -12.74 -3.15
CA GLU A 120 23.67 -12.34 -4.56
C GLU A 120 22.50 -12.93 -5.35
N LEU A 121 21.49 -12.09 -5.61
CA LEU A 121 20.21 -12.47 -6.20
C LEU A 121 19.82 -11.48 -7.31
N ASN A 122 19.23 -11.99 -8.38
CA ASN A 122 18.51 -11.20 -9.38
C ASN A 122 17.02 -11.46 -9.26
N PHE A 123 16.24 -10.40 -9.19
CA PHE A 123 14.79 -10.49 -9.23
C PHE A 123 14.32 -11.08 -10.56
N SER A 124 13.39 -12.03 -10.51
CA SER A 124 12.81 -12.67 -11.70
C SER A 124 11.35 -12.30 -11.88
N ARG A 125 10.50 -12.65 -10.91
CA ARG A 125 9.07 -12.35 -10.95
C ARG A 125 8.45 -12.44 -9.57
N TRP A 126 7.23 -11.98 -9.49
CA TRP A 126 6.38 -12.22 -8.34
C TRP A 126 5.38 -13.35 -8.57
N TYR A 127 4.99 -14.02 -7.47
CA TYR A 127 3.84 -14.90 -7.41
C TYR A 127 2.85 -14.36 -6.38
N PHE A 128 1.65 -14.03 -6.84
CA PHE A 128 0.58 -13.52 -6.00
C PHE A 128 -0.73 -14.20 -6.29
N SER A 129 -1.47 -14.52 -5.24
CA SER A 129 -2.87 -14.89 -5.34
C SER A 129 -3.64 -14.36 -4.15
N LEU A 130 -4.84 -13.86 -4.41
CA LEU A 130 -5.82 -13.46 -3.41
C LEU A 130 -7.11 -14.15 -3.79
N THR A 131 -7.62 -15.03 -2.93
CA THR A 131 -8.82 -15.83 -3.24
C THR A 131 -10.09 -14.97 -3.23
N ALA A 132 -10.18 -14.02 -2.30
CA ALA A 132 -11.33 -13.12 -2.17
C ALA A 132 -11.11 -11.75 -2.84
N HIS A 133 -12.14 -10.90 -2.85
CA HIS A 133 -11.96 -9.48 -3.14
C HIS A 133 -11.20 -8.79 -2.00
N GLY A 134 -10.60 -7.64 -2.31
CA GLY A 134 -9.90 -6.80 -1.36
C GLY A 134 -8.60 -6.28 -1.92
N ARG A 135 -7.85 -5.59 -1.06
CA ARG A 135 -6.58 -4.96 -1.40
C ARG A 135 -5.54 -5.33 -0.37
N ALA A 136 -4.38 -5.77 -0.83
CA ALA A 136 -3.21 -5.89 0.03
C ALA A 136 -2.05 -5.07 -0.51
N THR A 137 -1.37 -4.45 0.44
CA THR A 137 -0.22 -3.58 0.20
C THR A 137 0.96 -4.13 0.97
N ILE A 138 2.10 -4.23 0.30
CA ILE A 138 3.36 -4.72 0.84
C ILE A 138 4.34 -3.55 0.80
N THR A 139 4.88 -3.22 1.96
CA THR A 139 5.87 -2.15 2.11
C THR A 139 7.14 -2.74 2.68
N GLY A 140 8.25 -2.61 1.95
CA GLY A 140 9.56 -3.00 2.44
C GLY A 140 10.01 -2.11 3.60
N ILE A 141 10.77 -2.67 4.53
CA ILE A 141 11.40 -1.91 5.62
C ILE A 141 12.92 -1.89 5.38
N SER A 142 13.55 -0.73 5.62
CA SER A 142 14.99 -0.54 5.50
C SER A 142 15.76 -1.60 6.31
N GLN A 143 16.78 -2.19 5.67
CA GLN A 143 17.65 -3.20 6.27
C GLN A 143 18.48 -2.70 7.46
N HIS A 144 18.53 -1.38 7.68
CA HIS A 144 19.18 -0.79 8.85
C HIS A 144 18.29 -0.79 10.10
N TRP A 145 16.99 -1.03 9.96
CA TRP A 145 16.12 -1.23 11.13
C TRP A 145 16.44 -2.57 11.79
N THR A 146 16.53 -2.55 13.12
CA THR A 146 16.74 -3.75 13.93
C THR A 146 15.64 -3.77 14.99
N PRO A 147 14.62 -4.65 14.83
CA PRO A 147 13.41 -4.62 15.65
C PRO A 147 13.65 -4.68 17.16
N ASP A 148 14.70 -5.36 17.59
CA ASP A 148 15.06 -5.50 19.02
C ASP A 148 15.69 -4.25 19.63
N LEU A 149 16.19 -3.33 18.79
CA LEU A 149 16.96 -2.17 19.23
C LEU A 149 16.17 -0.87 19.20
N THR A 150 15.26 -0.69 18.22
CA THR A 150 14.53 0.55 18.03
C THR A 150 13.12 0.34 17.53
N ASN A 151 12.21 1.25 17.89
CA ASN A 151 10.89 1.32 17.28
C ASN A 151 11.03 1.65 15.78
N LEU A 152 10.13 1.09 14.97
CA LEU A 152 10.06 1.39 13.54
C LEU A 152 9.74 2.89 13.34
N MET A 153 10.41 3.53 12.39
CA MET A 153 10.19 4.92 12.01
C MET A 153 9.59 5.01 10.60
N THR A 154 8.70 5.97 10.35
CA THR A 154 8.04 6.12 9.03
C THR A 154 9.06 6.27 7.88
N ARG A 155 10.18 6.97 8.13
CA ARG A 155 11.26 7.14 7.14
C ARG A 155 12.00 5.85 6.74
N GLN A 156 11.79 4.76 7.48
CA GLN A 156 12.39 3.46 7.20
C GLN A 156 11.51 2.61 6.28
N LEU A 157 10.28 3.05 5.99
CA LEU A 157 9.43 2.43 4.99
C LEU A 157 9.97 2.76 3.59
N LEU A 158 10.05 1.74 2.74
CA LEU A 158 10.64 1.83 1.42
C LEU A 158 9.56 2.08 0.37
N GLU A 159 9.96 2.81 -0.67
CA GLU A 159 9.23 2.95 -1.94
C GLU A 159 10.02 2.25 -3.06
N PRO A 160 9.40 1.82 -4.16
CA PRO A 160 7.95 1.75 -4.32
C PRO A 160 7.34 0.67 -3.41
N ILE A 161 6.05 0.84 -3.08
CA ILE A 161 5.25 -0.18 -2.40
C ILE A 161 4.61 -1.12 -3.41
N GLY A 162 4.50 -2.40 -3.04
CA GLY A 162 3.71 -3.34 -3.82
C GLY A 162 2.24 -3.24 -3.46
N THR A 163 1.35 -3.07 -4.44
CA THR A 163 -0.11 -3.08 -4.20
C THR A 163 -0.81 -3.96 -5.22
N PHE A 164 -1.66 -4.84 -4.73
CA PHE A 164 -2.53 -5.68 -5.55
C PHE A 164 -3.95 -5.72 -4.98
N TRP A 165 -4.94 -5.83 -5.85
CA TRP A 165 -6.33 -5.80 -5.46
C TRP A 165 -7.27 -6.51 -6.44
N ARG A 166 -8.43 -6.87 -5.92
CA ARG A 166 -9.63 -7.28 -6.67
C ARG A 166 -10.82 -6.49 -6.11
N ASN A 167 -11.59 -5.84 -6.97
CA ASN A 167 -12.76 -5.08 -6.54
C ASN A 167 -13.90 -6.04 -6.17
N ALA A 168 -14.82 -5.61 -5.30
CA ALA A 168 -15.98 -6.42 -4.90
C ALA A 168 -16.90 -6.81 -6.08
N ASN A 169 -16.90 -6.01 -7.15
CA ASN A 169 -17.72 -6.25 -8.35
C ASN A 169 -16.97 -7.06 -9.42
N ASP A 170 -15.68 -7.34 -9.23
CA ASP A 170 -14.94 -8.16 -10.17
C ASP A 170 -15.33 -9.64 -9.94
N PRO A 171 -15.48 -10.46 -11.00
CA PRO A 171 -15.69 -11.90 -10.85
C PRO A 171 -14.59 -12.57 -10.01
N GLU A 172 -14.91 -13.65 -9.30
CA GLU A 172 -13.93 -14.36 -8.46
C GLU A 172 -12.72 -14.87 -9.26
N ASP A 173 -12.96 -15.30 -10.51
CA ASP A 173 -11.93 -15.78 -11.44
C ASP A 173 -11.17 -14.66 -12.16
N SER A 174 -11.47 -13.39 -11.86
CA SER A 174 -10.77 -12.27 -12.48
C SER A 174 -9.30 -12.20 -12.02
N PRO A 175 -8.37 -11.86 -12.94
CA PRO A 175 -6.98 -11.67 -12.58
C PRO A 175 -6.86 -10.50 -11.59
N LEU A 176 -5.89 -10.61 -10.68
CA LEU A 176 -5.59 -9.52 -9.77
C LEU A 176 -5.06 -8.31 -10.54
N LYS A 177 -5.43 -7.13 -10.06
CA LYS A 177 -4.88 -5.86 -10.54
C LYS A 177 -3.66 -5.52 -9.68
N TRP A 178 -2.61 -5.02 -10.30
CA TRP A 178 -1.42 -4.49 -9.63
C TRP A 178 -0.76 -3.43 -10.48
N LEU A 179 0.14 -2.65 -9.88
CA LEU A 179 0.93 -1.63 -10.57
C LEU A 179 2.24 -2.26 -11.08
N GLU A 180 2.26 -2.69 -12.35
CA GLU A 180 3.35 -3.51 -12.90
C GLU A 180 4.74 -2.87 -12.76
N ALA A 181 4.87 -1.58 -13.07
CA ALA A 181 6.14 -0.86 -12.95
C ALA A 181 6.65 -0.82 -11.50
N ASP A 182 5.79 -0.43 -10.56
CA ASP A 182 6.12 -0.37 -9.14
C ASP A 182 6.50 -1.76 -8.59
N MET A 183 5.77 -2.80 -9.00
CA MET A 183 6.05 -4.18 -8.60
C MET A 183 7.39 -4.68 -9.14
N GLN A 184 7.73 -4.36 -10.39
CA GLN A 184 9.01 -4.71 -10.99
C GLN A 184 10.16 -4.03 -10.24
N GLU A 185 10.11 -2.70 -10.08
CA GLU A 185 11.13 -1.94 -9.36
C GLU A 185 11.24 -2.39 -7.89
N PHE A 186 10.11 -2.68 -7.24
CA PHE A 186 10.12 -3.16 -5.86
C PHE A 186 10.85 -4.50 -5.72
N GLY A 187 10.63 -5.42 -6.66
CA GLY A 187 11.30 -6.71 -6.71
C GLY A 187 12.82 -6.58 -6.86
N GLU A 188 13.27 -5.75 -7.79
CA GLU A 188 14.69 -5.43 -8.02
C GLU A 188 15.33 -4.80 -6.77
N ARG A 189 14.60 -3.91 -6.10
CA ARG A 189 15.07 -3.29 -4.85
C ARG A 189 15.21 -4.30 -3.71
N ILE A 190 14.33 -5.31 -3.63
CA ILE A 190 14.47 -6.40 -2.65
C ILE A 190 15.75 -7.21 -2.94
N ALA A 191 16.03 -7.53 -4.20
CA ALA A 191 17.26 -8.23 -4.59
C ALA A 191 18.52 -7.45 -4.16
N GLU A 192 18.57 -6.14 -4.41
CA GLU A 192 19.70 -5.31 -3.98
C GLU A 192 19.83 -5.25 -2.45
N LEU A 193 18.70 -5.18 -1.72
CA LEU A 193 18.70 -5.15 -0.27
C LEU A 193 19.05 -6.50 0.38
N ALA A 194 18.91 -7.62 -0.33
CA ALA A 194 19.35 -8.93 0.14
C ALA A 194 20.88 -8.98 0.36
N LYS A 195 21.66 -8.17 -0.36
CA LYS A 195 23.11 -8.01 -0.17
C LYS A 195 23.48 -7.48 1.21
N VAL A 196 22.58 -6.72 1.86
CA VAL A 196 22.84 -6.08 3.16
C VAL A 196 22.69 -7.07 4.31
N ARG A 197 21.60 -7.87 4.34
CA ARG A 197 21.29 -8.82 5.43
C ARG A 197 20.49 -10.01 4.91
N LYS A 198 20.67 -11.16 5.57
CA LYS A 198 19.95 -12.42 5.26
C LYS A 198 18.47 -12.42 5.61
N VAL A 199 17.98 -11.43 6.36
CA VAL A 199 16.55 -11.30 6.69
C VAL A 199 16.14 -9.87 6.39
N MET A 200 15.01 -9.71 5.70
CA MET A 200 14.37 -8.41 5.47
C MET A 200 12.93 -8.45 5.95
N TYR A 201 12.49 -7.35 6.58
CA TYR A 201 11.14 -7.21 7.12
C TYR A 201 10.26 -6.36 6.21
N PHE A 202 8.96 -6.62 6.28
CA PHE A 202 7.92 -6.00 5.46
C PHE A 202 6.69 -5.73 6.32
N LEU A 203 5.96 -4.67 6.00
CA LEU A 203 4.59 -4.48 6.48
C LEU A 203 3.63 -4.93 5.39
N PHE A 204 2.71 -5.83 5.75
CA PHE A 204 1.57 -6.17 4.91
C PHE A 204 0.33 -5.49 5.50
N ALA A 205 -0.35 -4.69 4.69
CA ALA A 205 -1.61 -4.04 5.05
C ALA A 205 -2.76 -4.68 4.26
N PHE A 206 -3.79 -5.16 4.96
CA PHE A 206 -4.96 -5.79 4.36
C PHE A 206 -6.16 -4.84 4.46
N LYS A 207 -6.79 -4.51 3.33
CA LYS A 207 -7.91 -3.58 3.25
C LYS A 207 -9.02 -4.14 2.37
N ASP A 208 -10.18 -3.50 2.46
CA ASP A 208 -11.31 -3.73 1.53
C ASP A 208 -11.79 -5.19 1.49
N GLY A 209 -11.68 -5.91 2.62
CA GLY A 209 -12.08 -7.33 2.73
C GLY A 209 -10.95 -8.34 2.61
N ALA A 210 -9.74 -7.90 2.24
CA ALA A 210 -8.57 -8.78 2.23
C ALA A 210 -8.23 -9.25 3.65
N VAL A 211 -7.81 -10.51 3.75
CA VAL A 211 -7.33 -11.13 5.00
C VAL A 211 -6.09 -11.97 4.70
N ALA A 212 -5.20 -12.11 5.68
CA ALA A 212 -3.94 -12.84 5.53
C ALA A 212 -4.13 -14.29 5.06
N ALA A 213 -5.15 -14.98 5.56
CA ALA A 213 -5.45 -16.38 5.20
C ALA A 213 -5.77 -16.59 3.72
N ASN A 214 -6.17 -15.53 3.01
CA ASN A 214 -6.58 -15.57 1.61
C ASN A 214 -5.45 -15.12 0.66
N LEU A 215 -4.30 -14.72 1.21
CA LEU A 215 -3.17 -14.22 0.44
C LEU A 215 -2.06 -15.28 0.37
N ASN A 216 -1.62 -15.58 -0.85
CA ASN A 216 -0.31 -16.18 -1.09
C ASN A 216 0.57 -15.16 -1.80
N CYS A 217 1.77 -14.96 -1.28
CA CYS A 217 2.75 -14.01 -1.77
C CYS A 217 4.14 -14.63 -1.68
N SER A 218 4.81 -14.73 -2.82
CA SER A 218 6.20 -15.13 -2.90
C SER A 218 6.91 -14.42 -4.04
N VAL A 219 8.23 -14.39 -3.97
CA VAL A 219 9.09 -13.76 -4.97
C VAL A 219 10.10 -14.78 -5.49
N GLU A 220 10.30 -14.78 -6.80
CA GLU A 220 11.30 -15.61 -7.48
C GLU A 220 12.58 -14.81 -7.71
N PHE A 221 13.70 -15.40 -7.32
CA PHE A 221 15.04 -14.92 -7.64
C PHE A 221 15.84 -15.97 -8.39
N THR A 222 16.86 -15.52 -9.12
CA THR A 222 17.97 -16.37 -9.57
C THR A 222 19.25 -15.92 -8.86
N PRO A 223 20.02 -16.81 -8.24
CA PRO A 223 21.35 -16.48 -7.73
C PRO A 223 22.22 -15.92 -8.84
N ASP A 224 22.97 -14.87 -8.52
CA ASP A 224 24.08 -14.44 -9.37
C ASP A 224 25.14 -15.56 -9.41
N LYS A 225 25.71 -15.80 -10.59
CA LYS A 225 26.70 -16.85 -10.81
C LYS A 225 28.07 -16.46 -10.30
#